data_AF-A0A1D6L5J4-F1
#
_entry.id   AF-A0A1D6L5J4-F1
#
_cell.length_a   1.000
_cell.length_b   1.000
_cell.length_c   1.000
_cell.angle_alpha   90.00
_cell.angle_beta   90.00
_cell.angle_gamma   90.00
#
_symmetry.space_group_name_H-M   'P 1'
#
loop_
_entity.id
_entity.type
_entity.pdbx_description
1 polymer ?
#
loop_
_entity_poly.entity_id
_entity_poly.type
_entity_poly.pdbx_seq_one_letter_code
_entity_poly.pdbx_strand_id
1 'polypeptide(L)' 'MATTCDMCGYRNSELKPGGEIPAKGKKITLRVQNAQDLTRDVIKVWMFPVYSNLHACA' A
#
# COMPACT_ATOMS: atom_id res chain seq x y z
N MET A 1 -6.04 7.96 -9.78
CA MET A 1 -7.15 7.86 -10.75
C MET A 1 -7.48 6.39 -10.92
N ALA A 2 -8.75 6.03 -10.81
CA ALA A 2 -9.22 4.67 -11.08
C ALA A 2 -9.99 4.69 -12.40
N THR A 3 -9.43 4.10 -13.45
CA THR A 3 -10.08 3.98 -14.76
C THR A 3 -10.39 2.52 -15.04
N THR A 4 -11.65 2.22 -15.30
CA THR A 4 -12.14 0.90 -15.69
C THR A 4 -12.81 1.00 -17.06
N CYS A 5 -12.36 0.21 -18.03
CA CYS A 5 -12.96 0.13 -19.36
C CYS A 5 -13.75 -1.19 -19.47
N ASP A 6 -15.06 -1.10 -19.68
CA ASP A 6 -15.95 -2.27 -19.76
C ASP A 6 -15.84 -2.99 -21.12
N MET A 7 -15.29 -2.34 -22.14
CA MET A 7 -15.13 -2.91 -23.49
C MET A 7 -13.87 -3.79 -23.63
N CYS A 8 -12.78 -3.44 -22.94
CA CYS A 8 -11.52 -4.20 -23.02
C CYS A 8 -11.11 -4.84 -21.68
N GLY A 9 -11.83 -4.58 -20.59
CA GLY A 9 -11.52 -5.11 -19.25
C GLY A 9 -10.32 -4.44 -18.56
N TYR A 10 -9.74 -3.39 -19.14
CA TYR A 10 -8.61 -2.69 -18.54
C TYR A 10 -9.04 -1.95 -17.28
N ARG A 11 -8.40 -2.25 -16.16
CA ARG A 11 -8.63 -1.59 -14.87
C ARG A 11 -7.29 -1.10 -14.34
N ASN A 12 -7.18 0.21 -14.12
CA ASN A 12 -6.00 0.82 -13.55
C ASN A 12 -6.37 1.71 -12.37
N SER A 13 -5.78 1.44 -11.22
CA SER A 13 -5.91 2.25 -10.00
C SER A 13 -4.57 2.86 -9.67
N GLU A 14 -4.12 3.75 -10.55
CA GLU A 14 -2.83 4.42 -10.42
C GLU A 14 -2.93 5.62 -9.47
N LEU A 15 -2.07 5.66 -8.47
CA LEU A 15 -1.90 6.80 -7.58
C LEU A 15 -0.69 7.62 -8.02
N LYS A 16 -0.95 8.83 -8.53
CA LYS A 16 0.09 9.80 -8.89
C LYS A 16 0.42 10.65 -7.65
N PRO A 17 1.68 10.73 -7.20
CA PRO A 17 2.06 11.68 -6.16
C PRO A 17 1.89 13.10 -6.72
N GLY A 18 1.07 13.92 -6.05
CA GLY A 18 0.80 15.29 -6.47
C GLY A 18 1.85 16.33 -6.05
N GLY A 19 2.97 15.89 -5.49
CA GLY A 19 4.02 16.76 -4.93
C GLY A 19 5.43 16.27 -5.27
N GLU A 20 6.42 16.96 -4.71
CA GLU A 20 7.83 16.64 -4.91
C GLU A 20 8.17 15.23 -4.40
N ILE A 21 9.13 14.58 -5.07
CA ILE A 21 9.66 13.30 -4.61
C ILE A 21 10.35 13.54 -3.27
N PRO A 22 9.90 12.89 -2.18
CA PRO A 22 10.54 13.07 -0.89
C PRO A 22 11.99 12.58 -0.93
N ALA A 23 12.92 13.38 -0.43
CA ALA A 23 14.35 13.06 -0.43
C ALA A 23 14.73 11.79 0.37
N LYS A 24 13.82 11.30 1.23
CA LYS A 24 14.03 10.10 2.05
C LYS A 24 12.88 9.11 1.85
N GLY A 25 13.22 7.84 1.70
CA GLY A 25 12.24 6.75 1.72
C GLY A 25 11.61 6.60 3.11
N LYS A 26 10.29 6.40 3.17
CA LYS A 26 9.56 6.16 4.43
C LYS A 26 9.36 4.66 4.67
N LYS A 27 9.99 4.10 5.70
CA LYS A 27 9.72 2.72 6.13
C LYS A 27 8.66 2.72 7.22
N ILE A 28 7.46 2.22 6.93
CA ILE A 28 6.38 2.04 7.92
C ILE A 28 6.45 0.60 8.42
N THR A 29 6.59 0.42 9.74
CA THR A 29 6.59 -0.91 10.37
C THR A 29 5.40 -0.98 11.31
N LEU A 30 4.48 -1.90 11.06
CA LEU A 30 3.30 -2.14 11.89
C LEU A 30 3.40 -3.53 12.50
N ARG A 31 3.23 -3.61 13.83
CA ARG A 31 3.04 -4.89 14.55
C ARG A 31 1.55 -5.03 14.80
N VAL A 32 0.94 -6.07 14.22
CA VAL A 32 -0.48 -6.37 14.42
C VAL A 32 -0.65 -6.96 15.82
N GLN A 33 -1.38 -6.28 16.70
CA GLN A 33 -1.66 -6.76 18.06
C GLN A 33 -3.13 -7.11 18.24
N ASN A 34 -4.03 -6.31 17.65
CA ASN A 34 -5.47 -6.44 17.84
C ASN A 34 -6.21 -6.48 16.49
N ALA A 35 -7.46 -6.97 16.49
CA ALA A 35 -8.31 -7.01 15.29
C ALA A 35 -8.57 -5.61 14.68
N GLN A 36 -8.50 -4.55 15.51
CA GLN A 36 -8.61 -3.16 15.08
C GLN A 36 -7.42 -2.69 14.22
N ASP A 37 -6.29 -3.41 14.23
CA ASP A 37 -5.16 -3.10 13.36
C ASP A 37 -5.39 -3.60 11.92
N LEU A 38 -6.27 -4.60 11.74
CA LEU A 38 -6.66 -5.13 10.43
C LEU A 38 -7.63 -4.20 9.70
N THR A 39 -8.34 -3.33 10.42
CA THR A 39 -9.28 -2.34 9.85
C THR A 39 -8.60 -1.04 9.45
N ARG A 40 -7.27 -0.95 9.54
CA ARG A 40 -6.51 0.23 9.10
C ARG A 40 -6.37 0.21 7.58
N ASP A 41 -6.74 1.31 6.93
CA ASP A 41 -6.55 1.46 5.49
C ASP A 41 -5.07 1.59 5.14
N VAL A 42 -4.58 0.69 4.28
CA VAL A 42 -3.21 0.69 3.78
C VAL A 42 -3.21 1.06 2.31
N ILE A 43 -2.63 2.21 1.99
CA ILE A 43 -2.43 2.65 0.60
C ILE A 43 -1.02 2.22 0.16
N LYS A 44 -0.95 1.15 -0.64
CA LYS A 44 0.30 0.69 -1.24
C LYS A 44 0.56 1.43 -2.55
N VAL A 45 1.63 2.22 -2.58
CA VAL A 45 2.21 2.79 -3.80
C VAL A 45 3.30 1.87 -4.35
N TRP A 46 3.46 1.85 -5.68
CA TRP A 46 4.34 0.93 -6.41
C TRP A 46 5.78 0.85 -5.88
N MET A 47 6.30 1.97 -5.36
CA MET A 47 7.67 2.05 -4.85
C MET A 47 7.90 1.31 -3.52
N PHE A 48 6.84 0.91 -2.80
CA PHE A 48 6.96 0.36 -1.45
C PHE A 48 6.67 -1.15 -1.44
N PRO A 49 7.71 -2.00 -1.46
CA PRO A 49 7.55 -3.43 -1.23
C PRO A 49 7.07 -3.66 0.22
N VAL A 50 6.08 -4.54 0.39
CA VAL A 50 5.58 -4.94 1.70
C VAL A 50 6.30 -6.24 2.04
N TYR A 51 7.11 -6.20 3.09
CA TYR A 51 7.77 -7.39 3.62
C TYR A 51 7.07 -7.76 4.93
N SER A 52 6.23 -8.79 4.88
CA SER A 52 5.64 -9.40 6.08
C SER A 52 6.63 -10.41 6.65
N ASN A 53 7.52 -9.97 7.53
CA ASN A 53 8.28 -10.90 8.35
C ASN A 53 7.37 -11.45 9.44
N LEU A 54 6.60 -12.50 9.11
CA LEU A 54 6.02 -13.38 10.12
C LEU A 54 7.17 -14.12 10.82
N HIS A 55 7.84 -13.45 11.76
CA HIS A 55 8.42 -14.17 12.88
C HIS A 55 7.25 -14.51 13.80
N ALA A 56 6.67 -15.67 13.52
CA ALA A 56 5.72 -16.35 14.38
C ALA A 56 6.28 -16.45 15.81
N CYS A 57 5.37 -16.25 16.76
CA CYS A 57 5.39 -16.74 18.13
C CYS A 57 6.71 -17.36 18.63
N ALA A 58 7.36 -16.67 19.57
CA ALA A 58 7.81 -17.30 20.80
C ALA A 58 7.07 -16.61 21.96
#